data_AF-A0A7S2SVC3-F1
#
_entry.id   AF-A0A7S2SVC3-F1
#
_cell.length_a   1.000
_cell.length_b   1.000
_cell.length_c   1.000
_cell.angle_alpha   90.00
_cell.angle_beta   90.00
_cell.angle_gamma   90.00
#
_symmetry.space_group_name_H-M   'P 1'
#
loop_
_entity.id
_entity.type
_entity.pdbx_description
1 polymer ?
#
loop_
_entity_poly.entity_id
_entity_poly.type
_entity_poly.pdbx_seq_one_letter_code
_entity_poly.pdbx_strand_id
1 'polypeptide(L)'
;AALVEAKSARVKELEERIHEVLAAGSDEGGAAASAQSSQRGLLDRLVAAEEELGEERGERKKLEVYLQTVLNEVESKAPVLEAQRRDYRQALESNEQLTAKLEDALQEERRLRAELKEASAQATSTGQENRGLKQQRSDLSRQIQHLLKSQLDRALAPTTSSPATLQTPSRPGAEGGQLALTGTPATPAATLLSSEGGLTPGFDAQDVVTEHLTVFGNVEELQRKNEQLLATVRKLTFDLEKMGTGGRRSPSSSSTSPASLLPASTAIVARDDAQDVGQVQELLKEVESMRETRKRQEDMVAAIVQQRDMYR
;
A
#
# COMPACT_ATOMS: atom_id res chain seq x y z
N ALA A 1 33.87 16.60 47.11
CA ALA A 1 35.17 17.20 46.73
C ALA A 1 35.49 18.40 47.64
N ALA A 2 35.10 19.63 47.28
CA ALA A 2 35.53 20.88 47.96
C ALA A 2 35.46 20.88 49.50
N LEU A 3 34.40 20.36 50.13
CA LEU A 3 34.30 20.29 51.60
C LEU A 3 35.39 19.40 52.25
N VAL A 4 35.72 18.28 51.62
CA VAL A 4 36.75 17.34 52.10
C VAL A 4 38.14 17.94 51.91
N GLU A 5 38.35 18.65 50.81
CA GLU A 5 39.59 19.36 50.51
C GLU A 5 39.82 20.52 51.49
N ALA A 6 38.80 21.34 51.75
CA ALA A 6 38.83 22.41 52.74
C ALA A 6 39.14 21.88 54.16
N LYS A 7 38.47 20.81 54.61
CA LYS A 7 38.81 20.16 55.88
C LYS A 7 40.20 19.53 55.88
N SER A 8 40.70 19.04 54.74
CA SER A 8 42.08 18.53 54.66
C SER A 8 43.15 19.63 54.71
N ALA A 9 42.83 20.85 54.26
CA ALA A 9 43.68 22.02 54.41
C ALA A 9 43.68 22.53 55.86
N ARG A 10 42.50 22.54 56.50
CA ARG A 10 42.35 22.93 57.91
C ARG A 10 43.10 22.00 58.87
N VAL A 11 43.02 20.68 58.65
CA VAL A 11 43.82 19.67 59.36
C VAL A 11 45.32 19.94 59.24
N LYS A 12 45.83 20.32 58.06
CA LYS A 12 47.24 20.69 57.86
C LYS A 12 47.62 21.98 58.57
N GLU A 13 46.77 23.01 58.51
CA GLU A 13 46.96 24.28 59.21
C GLU A 13 47.07 24.06 60.74
N LEU A 14 46.26 23.15 61.30
CA LEU A 14 46.31 22.77 62.72
C LEU A 14 47.56 21.93 63.05
N GLU A 15 47.96 21.00 62.18
CA GLU A 15 49.20 20.23 62.30
C GLU A 15 50.45 21.16 62.30
N GLU A 16 50.49 22.13 61.37
CA GLU A 16 51.55 23.14 61.27
C GLU A 16 51.61 24.03 62.53
N ARG A 17 50.46 24.51 63.02
CA ARG A 17 50.39 25.29 64.27
C ARG A 17 50.87 24.52 65.50
N ILE A 18 50.58 23.23 65.60
CA ILE A 18 51.10 22.38 66.70
C ILE A 18 52.62 22.24 66.59
N HIS A 19 53.17 22.07 65.39
CA HIS A 19 54.62 22.05 65.16
C HIS A 19 55.29 23.39 65.52
N GLU A 20 54.67 24.53 65.20
CA GLU A 20 55.17 25.87 65.58
C GLU A 20 55.18 26.08 67.10
N VAL A 21 54.12 25.68 67.81
CA VAL A 21 54.03 25.80 69.28
C VAL A 21 55.05 24.87 69.96
N LEU A 22 55.27 23.66 69.43
CA LEU A 22 56.31 22.75 69.93
C LEU A 22 57.72 23.29 69.72
N ALA A 23 57.99 23.94 68.58
CA ALA A 23 59.29 24.56 68.29
C ALA A 23 59.54 25.80 69.17
N ALA A 24 58.53 26.64 69.43
CA ALA A 24 58.65 27.77 70.33
C ALA A 24 58.94 27.36 71.79
N GLY A 25 58.50 26.16 72.19
CA GLY A 25 58.71 25.63 73.54
C GLY A 25 60.14 25.18 73.86
N SER A 26 61.05 25.04 72.88
CA SER A 26 62.43 24.56 73.13
C SER A 26 63.45 25.66 73.45
N ASP A 27 63.16 26.93 73.15
CA ASP A 27 64.15 28.01 73.24
C ASP A 27 64.08 28.83 74.56
N GLU A 28 63.02 28.73 75.37
CA GLU A 28 62.85 29.53 76.60
C GLU A 28 63.56 28.94 77.84
N GLY A 29 64.88 28.96 77.84
CA GLY A 29 65.73 28.37 78.88
C GLY A 29 65.91 29.14 80.20
N GLY A 30 65.07 30.13 80.58
CA GLY A 30 65.40 30.95 81.76
C GLY A 30 64.38 31.92 82.37
N ALA A 31 63.35 31.42 83.07
CA ALA A 31 62.66 32.15 84.17
C ALA A 31 61.67 31.23 84.97
N ALA A 32 62.18 30.36 85.84
CA ALA A 32 61.48 29.16 86.33
C ALA A 32 59.98 29.28 86.73
N ALA A 33 59.55 30.34 87.45
CA ALA A 33 58.15 30.44 87.92
C ALA A 33 57.18 31.04 86.88
N SER A 34 57.62 32.10 86.18
CA SER A 34 56.81 32.73 85.12
C SER A 34 56.73 31.80 83.90
N ALA A 35 57.86 31.20 83.52
CA ALA A 35 57.95 30.23 82.43
C ALA A 35 57.05 29.03 82.69
N GLN A 36 56.98 28.47 83.91
CA GLN A 36 56.04 27.37 84.22
C GLN A 36 54.58 27.74 84.00
N SER A 37 54.17 28.98 84.30
CA SER A 37 52.78 29.43 84.04
C SER A 37 52.50 29.66 82.55
N SER A 38 53.47 30.20 81.81
CA SER A 38 53.40 30.38 80.35
C SER A 38 53.38 29.02 79.63
N GLN A 39 54.30 28.13 79.99
CA GLN A 39 54.41 26.76 79.51
C GLN A 39 53.12 25.97 79.78
N ARG A 40 52.52 26.10 80.97
CA ARG A 40 51.21 25.48 81.24
C ARG A 40 50.12 26.02 80.31
N GLY A 41 50.02 27.34 80.13
CA GLY A 41 49.05 27.94 79.20
C GLY A 41 49.28 27.59 77.73
N LEU A 42 50.53 27.30 77.32
CA LEU A 42 50.87 26.78 76.00
C LEU A 42 50.50 25.30 75.87
N LEU A 43 50.75 24.48 76.89
CA LEU A 43 50.34 23.07 76.94
C LEU A 43 48.81 22.94 76.93
N ASP A 44 48.08 23.75 77.69
CA ASP A 44 46.61 23.76 77.70
C ASP A 44 46.05 24.13 76.30
N ARG A 45 46.71 25.03 75.55
CA ARG A 45 46.36 25.36 74.15
C ARG A 45 46.74 24.27 73.16
N LEU A 46 47.87 23.60 73.36
CA LEU A 46 48.32 22.49 72.53
C LEU A 46 47.35 21.31 72.65
N VAL A 47 46.95 20.95 73.88
CA VAL A 47 45.93 19.92 74.12
C VAL A 47 44.60 20.29 73.45
N ALA A 48 44.13 21.53 73.58
CA ALA A 48 42.91 21.98 72.90
C ALA A 48 43.01 21.92 71.35
N ALA A 49 44.18 22.22 70.78
CA ALA A 49 44.42 22.10 69.34
C ALA A 49 44.53 20.64 68.88
N GLU A 50 45.10 19.75 69.70
CA GLU A 50 45.10 18.29 69.46
C GLU A 50 43.70 17.69 69.55
N GLU A 51 42.85 18.20 70.44
CA GLU A 51 41.42 17.84 70.55
C GLU A 51 40.64 18.32 69.30
N GLU A 52 40.73 19.60 68.90
CA GLU A 52 40.11 20.13 67.66
C GLU A 52 40.54 19.31 66.42
N LEU A 53 41.84 19.04 66.30
CA LEU A 53 42.41 18.21 65.24
C LEU A 53 41.92 16.75 65.31
N GLY A 54 41.72 16.20 66.51
CA GLY A 54 41.14 14.88 66.74
C GLY A 54 39.69 14.77 66.29
N GLU A 55 38.88 15.79 66.61
CA GLU A 55 37.49 15.92 66.17
C GLU A 55 37.38 16.04 64.65
N GLU A 56 38.14 16.95 64.02
CA GLU A 56 38.15 17.11 62.55
C GLU A 56 38.57 15.83 61.82
N ARG A 57 39.60 15.12 62.32
CA ARG A 57 40.02 13.81 61.80
C ARG A 57 38.93 12.75 61.99
N GLY A 58 38.19 12.79 63.10
CA GLY A 58 37.04 11.92 63.36
C GLY A 58 35.88 12.18 62.41
N GLU A 59 35.54 13.45 62.16
CA GLU A 59 34.53 13.85 61.19
C GLU A 59 34.92 13.50 59.75
N ARG A 60 36.19 13.69 59.39
CA ARG A 60 36.72 13.31 58.07
C ARG A 60 36.52 11.81 57.83
N LYS A 61 36.83 10.95 58.80
CA LYS A 61 36.60 9.49 58.70
C LYS A 61 35.11 9.16 58.54
N LYS A 62 34.21 9.85 59.25
CA LYS A 62 32.75 9.69 59.08
C LYS A 62 32.32 10.07 57.65
N LEU A 63 32.75 11.23 57.15
CA LEU A 63 32.47 11.70 55.79
C LEU A 63 33.04 10.78 54.70
N GLU A 64 34.22 10.21 54.93
CA GLU A 64 34.85 9.24 54.04
C GLU A 64 34.04 7.94 53.95
N VAL A 65 33.58 7.41 55.09
CA VAL A 65 32.68 6.23 55.13
C VAL A 65 31.32 6.54 54.46
N TYR A 66 30.73 7.72 54.69
CA TYR A 66 29.50 8.12 54.00
C TYR A 66 29.70 8.22 52.49
N LEU A 67 30.81 8.80 52.02
CA LEU A 67 31.13 8.86 50.60
C LEU A 67 31.33 7.47 49.99
N GLN A 68 32.07 6.58 50.65
CA GLN A 68 32.24 5.19 50.22
C GLN A 68 30.89 4.45 50.15
N THR A 69 29.99 4.69 51.11
CA THR A 69 28.64 4.09 51.11
C THR A 69 27.83 4.57 49.90
N VAL A 70 27.83 5.87 49.61
CA VAL A 70 27.14 6.44 48.43
C VAL A 70 27.76 5.95 47.13
N LEU A 71 29.09 5.81 47.04
CA LEU A 71 29.76 5.24 45.87
C LEU A 71 29.32 3.78 45.64
N ASN A 72 29.37 2.93 46.66
CA ASN A 72 28.91 1.54 46.59
C ASN A 72 27.42 1.44 46.18
N GLU A 73 26.57 2.36 46.65
CA GLU A 73 25.18 2.44 46.23
C GLU A 73 25.00 2.86 44.76
N VAL A 74 25.82 3.77 44.24
CA VAL A 74 25.78 4.18 42.83
C VAL A 74 26.32 3.07 41.93
N GLU A 75 27.44 2.45 42.32
CA GLU A 75 28.08 1.34 41.61
C GLU A 75 27.19 0.09 41.57
N SER A 76 26.46 -0.22 42.65
CA SER A 76 25.50 -1.33 42.65
C SER A 76 24.21 -1.05 41.86
N LYS A 77 23.79 0.22 41.74
CA LYS A 77 22.64 0.62 40.91
C LYS A 77 22.99 0.71 39.42
N ALA A 78 24.25 0.98 39.06
CA ALA A 78 24.72 1.08 37.67
C ALA A 78 24.37 -0.16 36.80
N PRO A 79 24.73 -1.41 37.16
CA PRO A 79 24.43 -2.58 36.33
C PRO A 79 22.92 -2.87 36.24
N VAL A 80 22.14 -2.52 37.27
CA VAL A 80 20.68 -2.68 37.25
C VAL A 80 20.05 -1.71 36.24
N LEU A 81 20.52 -0.46 36.20
CA LEU A 81 20.07 0.52 35.21
C LEU A 81 20.50 0.14 33.78
N GLU A 82 21.67 -0.47 33.61
CA GLU A 82 22.13 -0.98 32.31
C GLU A 82 21.31 -2.19 31.83
N ALA A 83 20.99 -3.12 32.73
CA ALA A 83 20.09 -4.24 32.45
C ALA A 83 18.69 -3.73 32.06
N GLN A 84 18.09 -2.85 32.85
CA GLN A 84 16.81 -2.21 32.51
C GLN A 84 16.87 -1.50 31.16
N ARG A 85 17.93 -0.73 30.87
CA ARG A 85 18.13 -0.09 29.55
C ARG A 85 18.28 -1.09 28.41
N ARG A 86 18.80 -2.30 28.66
CA ARG A 86 18.86 -3.38 27.67
C ARG A 86 17.46 -3.96 27.43
N ASP A 87 16.73 -4.26 28.49
CA ASP A 87 15.39 -4.84 28.41
C ASP A 87 14.39 -3.88 27.76
N TYR A 88 14.47 -2.57 28.08
CA TYR A 88 13.69 -1.53 27.42
C TYR A 88 14.02 -1.43 25.92
N ARG A 89 15.29 -1.55 25.51
CA ARG A 89 15.67 -1.58 24.08
C ARG A 89 15.10 -2.81 23.38
N GLN A 90 15.23 -3.99 23.98
CA GLN A 90 14.65 -5.21 23.44
C GLN A 90 13.11 -5.13 23.33
N ALA A 91 12.45 -4.48 24.31
CA ALA A 91 11.01 -4.23 24.25
C ALA A 91 10.64 -3.26 23.11
N LEU A 92 11.40 -2.18 22.90
CA LEU A 92 11.21 -1.25 21.78
C LEU A 92 11.44 -1.97 20.43
N GLU A 93 12.54 -2.70 20.26
CA GLU A 93 12.82 -3.52 19.07
C GLU A 93 11.68 -4.51 18.78
N SER A 94 11.11 -5.15 19.81
CA SER A 94 9.96 -6.04 19.66
C SER A 94 8.69 -5.31 19.27
N ASN A 95 8.50 -4.07 19.75
CA ASN A 95 7.34 -3.23 19.43
C ASN A 95 7.43 -2.68 17.99
N GLU A 96 8.62 -2.28 17.55
CA GLU A 96 8.92 -1.91 16.16
C GLU A 96 8.66 -3.10 15.22
N GLN A 97 9.14 -4.31 15.55
CA GLN A 97 8.88 -5.52 14.77
C GLN A 97 7.40 -5.89 14.69
N LEU A 98 6.63 -5.71 15.77
CA LEU A 98 5.19 -5.96 15.77
C LEU A 98 4.43 -4.88 14.99
N THR A 99 4.89 -3.63 15.03
CA THR A 99 4.31 -2.52 14.27
C THR A 99 4.54 -2.71 12.77
N ALA A 100 5.75 -3.08 12.35
CA ALA A 100 6.06 -3.41 10.96
C ALA A 100 5.18 -4.56 10.44
N LYS A 101 5.06 -5.66 11.21
CA LYS A 101 4.17 -6.80 10.85
C LYS A 101 2.70 -6.38 10.75
N LEU A 102 2.24 -5.44 11.55
CA LEU A 102 0.89 -4.88 11.48
C LEU A 102 0.72 -4.04 10.21
N GLU A 103 1.72 -3.20 9.88
CA GLU A 103 1.72 -2.41 8.64
C GLU A 103 1.72 -3.29 7.39
N ASP A 104 2.51 -4.36 7.35
CA ASP A 104 2.54 -5.35 6.27
C ASP A 104 1.17 -6.03 6.11
N ALA A 105 0.59 -6.54 7.21
CA ALA A 105 -0.73 -7.16 7.19
C ALA A 105 -1.85 -6.18 6.74
N LEU A 106 -1.75 -4.90 7.08
CA LEU A 106 -2.66 -3.86 6.57
C LEU A 106 -2.44 -3.55 5.09
N GLN A 107 -1.21 -3.65 4.57
CA GLN A 107 -0.93 -3.52 3.14
C GLN A 107 -1.51 -4.70 2.36
N GLU A 108 -1.34 -5.93 2.86
CA GLU A 108 -1.95 -7.14 2.30
C GLU A 108 -3.49 -7.05 2.30
N GLU A 109 -4.10 -6.61 3.41
CA GLU A 109 -5.55 -6.41 3.49
C GLU A 109 -6.05 -5.40 2.44
N ARG A 110 -5.34 -4.28 2.26
CA ARG A 110 -5.66 -3.27 1.24
C ARG A 110 -5.52 -3.84 -0.17
N ARG A 111 -4.48 -4.63 -0.44
CA ARG A 111 -4.25 -5.30 -1.72
C ARG A 111 -5.36 -6.30 -2.03
N LEU A 112 -5.65 -7.22 -1.11
CA LEU A 112 -6.72 -8.21 -1.27
C LEU A 112 -8.10 -7.55 -1.43
N ARG A 113 -8.36 -6.43 -0.76
CA ARG A 113 -9.58 -5.63 -0.97
C ARG A 113 -9.63 -4.94 -2.34
N ALA A 114 -8.50 -4.57 -2.92
CA ALA A 114 -8.45 -4.01 -4.28
C ALA A 114 -8.70 -5.12 -5.32
N GLU A 115 -8.01 -6.26 -5.19
CA GLU A 115 -8.18 -7.45 -6.04
C GLU A 115 -9.63 -7.97 -5.98
N LEU A 116 -10.24 -8.03 -4.79
CA LEU A 116 -11.65 -8.40 -4.61
C LEU A 116 -12.61 -7.42 -5.31
N LYS A 117 -12.34 -6.11 -5.21
CA LYS A 117 -13.16 -5.08 -5.91
C LYS A 117 -13.05 -5.23 -7.41
N GLU A 118 -11.84 -5.42 -7.95
CA GLU A 118 -11.62 -5.60 -9.38
C GLU A 118 -12.31 -6.88 -9.89
N ALA A 119 -12.09 -8.02 -9.22
CA ALA A 119 -12.75 -9.28 -9.57
C ALA A 119 -14.28 -9.16 -9.50
N SER A 120 -14.82 -8.44 -8.51
CA SER A 120 -16.26 -8.18 -8.44
C SER A 120 -16.76 -7.31 -9.60
N ALA A 121 -16.00 -6.29 -10.02
CA ALA A 121 -16.34 -5.45 -11.16
C ALA A 121 -16.32 -6.27 -12.47
N GLN A 122 -15.28 -7.07 -12.70
CA GLN A 122 -15.18 -7.99 -13.84
C GLN A 122 -16.34 -9.00 -13.87
N ALA A 123 -16.71 -9.57 -12.71
CA ALA A 123 -17.88 -10.46 -12.58
C ALA A 123 -19.20 -9.73 -12.91
N THR A 124 -19.35 -8.46 -12.55
CA THR A 124 -20.55 -7.68 -12.93
C THR A 124 -20.58 -7.33 -14.43
N SER A 125 -19.45 -7.01 -15.06
CA SER A 125 -19.38 -6.74 -16.52
C SER A 125 -19.72 -7.98 -17.33
N THR A 126 -19.01 -9.08 -17.07
CA THR A 126 -19.26 -10.38 -17.74
C THR A 126 -20.69 -10.89 -17.46
N GLY A 127 -21.26 -10.58 -16.28
CA GLY A 127 -22.66 -10.83 -15.94
C GLY A 127 -23.68 -9.91 -16.64
N GLN A 128 -23.29 -8.71 -17.08
CA GLN A 128 -24.10 -7.85 -17.95
C GLN A 128 -24.03 -8.34 -19.41
N GLU A 129 -22.82 -8.63 -19.92
CA GLU A 129 -22.60 -9.18 -21.26
C GLU A 129 -23.35 -10.49 -21.47
N ASN A 130 -23.27 -11.42 -20.52
CA ASN A 130 -24.03 -12.67 -20.55
C ASN A 130 -25.56 -12.45 -20.56
N ARG A 131 -26.07 -11.39 -19.92
CA ARG A 131 -27.50 -11.04 -20.00
C ARG A 131 -27.86 -10.51 -21.38
N GLY A 132 -27.04 -9.60 -21.94
CA GLY A 132 -27.20 -9.10 -23.31
C GLY A 132 -27.20 -10.22 -24.36
N LEU A 133 -26.21 -11.13 -24.30
CA LEU A 133 -26.13 -12.29 -25.19
C LEU A 133 -27.32 -13.25 -25.03
N LYS A 134 -27.81 -13.47 -23.80
CA LYS A 134 -29.02 -14.29 -23.57
C LYS A 134 -30.28 -13.64 -24.16
N GLN A 135 -30.42 -12.32 -24.03
CA GLN A 135 -31.52 -11.56 -24.64
C GLN A 135 -31.46 -11.64 -26.16
N GLN A 136 -30.32 -11.30 -26.77
CA GLN A 136 -30.08 -11.43 -28.21
C GLN A 136 -30.38 -12.84 -28.73
N ARG A 137 -29.93 -13.89 -28.02
CA ARG A 137 -30.24 -15.29 -28.38
C ARG A 137 -31.76 -15.57 -28.34
N SER A 138 -32.48 -14.99 -27.39
CA SER A 138 -33.94 -15.15 -27.29
C SER A 138 -34.68 -14.40 -28.41
N ASP A 139 -34.20 -13.21 -28.79
CA ASP A 139 -34.80 -12.40 -29.85
C ASP A 139 -34.51 -12.99 -31.24
N LEU A 140 -33.28 -13.45 -31.49
CA LEU A 140 -32.94 -14.22 -32.70
C LEU A 140 -33.77 -15.51 -32.79
N SER A 141 -34.01 -16.21 -31.68
CA SER A 141 -34.89 -17.38 -31.66
C SER A 141 -36.33 -17.05 -32.06
N ARG A 142 -36.89 -15.93 -31.56
CA ARG A 142 -38.20 -15.41 -31.96
C ARG A 142 -38.25 -14.99 -33.43
N GLN A 143 -37.19 -14.33 -33.94
CA GLN A 143 -37.08 -13.95 -35.34
C GLN A 143 -37.06 -15.19 -36.26
N ILE A 144 -36.30 -16.22 -35.90
CA ILE A 144 -36.28 -17.50 -36.62
C ILE A 144 -37.67 -18.15 -36.61
N GLN A 145 -38.34 -18.20 -35.45
CA GLN A 145 -39.71 -18.73 -35.35
C GLN A 145 -40.70 -17.95 -36.23
N HIS A 146 -40.64 -16.62 -36.22
CA HIS A 146 -41.50 -15.77 -37.05
C HIS A 146 -41.21 -15.94 -38.54
N LEU A 147 -39.93 -16.05 -38.94
CA LEU A 147 -39.54 -16.25 -40.33
C LEU A 147 -39.95 -17.64 -40.84
N LEU A 148 -39.78 -18.69 -40.03
CA LEU A 148 -40.29 -20.02 -40.36
C LEU A 148 -41.83 -20.03 -40.46
N LYS A 149 -42.52 -19.35 -39.54
CA LYS A 149 -43.98 -19.21 -39.59
C LYS A 149 -44.42 -18.45 -40.83
N SER A 150 -43.80 -17.32 -41.17
CA SER A 150 -44.19 -16.52 -42.34
C SER A 150 -43.90 -17.23 -43.67
N GLN A 151 -42.84 -18.05 -43.74
CA GLN A 151 -42.61 -18.92 -44.89
C GLN A 151 -43.63 -20.05 -44.97
N LEU A 152 -44.03 -20.65 -43.84
CA LEU A 152 -45.08 -21.66 -43.79
C LEU A 152 -46.44 -21.08 -44.20
N ASP A 153 -46.84 -19.94 -43.62
CA ASP A 153 -48.07 -19.22 -43.95
C ASP A 153 -48.09 -18.79 -45.42
N ARG A 154 -46.94 -18.39 -46.00
CA ARG A 154 -46.81 -18.07 -47.43
C ARG A 154 -46.82 -19.32 -48.34
N ALA A 155 -46.39 -20.48 -47.85
CA ALA A 155 -46.51 -21.75 -48.56
C ALA A 155 -47.95 -22.33 -48.50
N LEU A 156 -48.69 -22.04 -47.43
CA LEU A 156 -50.12 -22.36 -47.29
C LEU A 156 -51.05 -21.34 -47.96
N ALA A 157 -50.56 -20.13 -48.28
CA ALA A 157 -51.35 -19.14 -49.01
C ALA A 157 -51.73 -19.69 -50.41
N PRO A 158 -53.02 -19.80 -50.74
CA PRO A 158 -53.45 -20.44 -51.97
C PRO A 158 -52.96 -19.66 -53.20
N THR A 159 -52.49 -20.39 -54.21
CA THR A 159 -52.02 -19.85 -55.49
C THR A 159 -53.19 -19.33 -56.34
N THR A 160 -53.80 -18.22 -55.92
CA THR A 160 -54.94 -17.58 -56.60
C THR A 160 -54.74 -16.07 -56.76
N SER A 161 -53.58 -15.66 -57.28
CA SER A 161 -53.41 -14.36 -57.93
C SER A 161 -52.82 -14.57 -59.34
N SER A 162 -53.64 -14.29 -60.34
CA SER A 162 -53.34 -14.53 -61.76
C SER A 162 -52.26 -13.55 -62.29
N PRO A 163 -51.34 -13.97 -63.17
CA PRO A 163 -50.29 -13.10 -63.70
C PRO A 163 -50.75 -12.31 -64.93
N ALA A 164 -51.35 -11.14 -64.73
CA ALA A 164 -51.62 -10.21 -65.84
C ALA A 164 -51.80 -8.75 -65.38
N THR A 165 -50.76 -7.92 -65.58
CA THR A 165 -50.80 -6.85 -66.60
C THR A 165 -49.47 -6.09 -66.64
N LEU A 166 -48.93 -5.95 -67.85
CA LEU A 166 -47.99 -4.88 -68.16
C LEU A 166 -48.75 -3.56 -68.08
N GLN A 167 -48.31 -2.62 -67.24
CA GLN A 167 -48.68 -1.22 -67.43
C GLN A 167 -47.53 -0.28 -67.10
N THR A 168 -46.93 0.24 -68.17
CA THR A 168 -46.17 1.49 -68.15
C THR A 168 -47.11 2.66 -67.86
N PRO A 169 -46.61 3.72 -67.22
CA PRO A 169 -47.03 5.05 -67.60
C PRO A 169 -45.85 5.87 -68.11
N SER A 170 -45.99 6.30 -69.36
CA SER A 170 -45.13 7.25 -70.06
C SER A 170 -45.12 8.64 -69.39
N ARG A 171 -43.90 9.17 -69.27
CA ARG A 171 -43.57 10.60 -69.11
C ARG A 171 -44.17 11.48 -70.24
N PRO A 172 -44.63 12.69 -69.91
CA PRO A 172 -44.23 13.94 -70.55
C PRO A 172 -43.43 14.81 -69.53
N GLY A 173 -42.46 15.65 -69.87
CA GLY A 173 -42.55 16.75 -70.84
C GLY A 173 -43.06 17.99 -70.10
N ALA A 174 -42.26 18.69 -69.27
CA ALA A 174 -41.18 19.64 -69.60
C ALA A 174 -41.69 21.09 -69.86
N GLU A 175 -40.88 22.09 -69.45
CA GLU A 175 -41.13 23.56 -69.54
C GLU A 175 -42.17 24.11 -68.53
N GLY A 176 -42.01 25.26 -67.86
CA GLY A 176 -40.85 26.16 -67.69
C GLY A 176 -41.30 27.54 -67.12
N GLY A 177 -40.52 28.17 -66.22
CA GLY A 177 -40.67 29.62 -65.92
C GLY A 177 -40.88 30.09 -64.46
N GLN A 178 -39.79 30.54 -63.82
CA GLN A 178 -39.62 31.82 -63.09
C GLN A 178 -40.38 32.20 -61.77
N LEU A 179 -39.54 32.37 -60.71
CA LEU A 179 -39.36 33.56 -59.83
C LEU A 179 -40.11 33.77 -58.48
N ALA A 180 -39.31 34.33 -57.53
CA ALA A 180 -39.61 35.01 -56.25
C ALA A 180 -40.24 34.18 -55.08
N LEU A 181 -39.56 33.93 -53.94
CA LEU A 181 -39.05 34.82 -52.85
C LEU A 181 -40.12 35.37 -51.87
N THR A 182 -40.21 34.81 -50.66
CA THR A 182 -39.92 35.46 -49.33
C THR A 182 -40.58 34.72 -48.14
N GLY A 183 -39.96 34.75 -46.94
CA GLY A 183 -40.68 34.77 -45.66
C GLY A 183 -40.85 33.48 -44.83
N THR A 184 -39.85 33.13 -44.01
CA THR A 184 -39.95 32.31 -42.77
C THR A 184 -40.16 33.21 -41.53
N PRO A 185 -40.36 32.73 -40.26
CA PRO A 185 -40.69 31.37 -39.76
C PRO A 185 -41.72 31.31 -38.56
N ALA A 186 -41.94 30.08 -38.04
CA ALA A 186 -42.00 29.71 -36.60
C ALA A 186 -43.28 29.86 -35.72
N THR A 187 -43.82 28.68 -35.34
CA THR A 187 -44.12 28.19 -33.97
C THR A 187 -45.24 28.83 -33.12
N PRO A 188 -46.00 27.99 -32.38
CA PRO A 188 -46.20 28.23 -30.94
C PRO A 188 -45.94 26.99 -30.05
N ALA A 189 -45.55 27.25 -28.80
CA ALA A 189 -45.23 26.25 -27.78
C ALA A 189 -46.38 26.02 -26.78
N ALA A 190 -46.25 25.01 -25.93
CA ALA A 190 -47.26 24.56 -24.97
C ALA A 190 -47.19 25.23 -23.59
N THR A 191 -48.30 25.10 -22.83
CA THR A 191 -48.49 25.46 -21.40
C THR A 191 -49.49 24.41 -20.86
N LEU A 192 -49.12 23.43 -20.01
CA LEU A 192 -48.88 23.49 -18.54
C LEU A 192 -50.11 24.02 -17.75
N LEU A 193 -50.59 23.45 -16.65
CA LEU A 193 -50.20 22.29 -15.80
C LEU A 193 -51.36 21.95 -14.83
N SER A 194 -51.28 20.80 -14.12
CA SER A 194 -51.93 20.42 -12.84
C SER A 194 -53.15 19.47 -12.96
N SER A 195 -53.36 18.43 -12.15
CA SER A 195 -52.59 17.72 -11.07
C SER A 195 -53.52 16.63 -10.48
N GLU A 196 -53.19 15.39 -10.09
CA GLU A 196 -52.00 14.51 -10.03
C GLU A 196 -52.46 13.03 -10.30
N GLY A 197 -51.67 11.95 -10.29
CA GLY A 197 -50.22 11.72 -10.21
C GLY A 197 -49.90 10.21 -10.26
N GLY A 198 -48.65 9.83 -10.59
CA GLY A 198 -48.12 8.51 -10.22
C GLY A 198 -48.20 7.33 -11.21
N LEU A 199 -47.97 7.54 -12.51
CA LEU A 199 -47.46 6.50 -13.43
C LEU A 199 -46.61 7.17 -14.50
N THR A 200 -45.31 6.87 -14.56
CA THR A 200 -44.43 7.34 -15.64
C THR A 200 -44.87 6.67 -16.95
N PRO A 201 -45.31 7.40 -17.98
CA PRO A 201 -45.58 6.79 -19.28
C PRO A 201 -44.26 6.23 -19.81
N GLY A 202 -44.29 4.98 -20.26
CA GLY A 202 -43.10 4.34 -20.80
C GLY A 202 -42.58 5.12 -22.00
N PHE A 203 -41.31 5.53 -21.94
CA PHE A 203 -40.49 5.44 -23.15
C PHE A 203 -40.26 3.95 -23.38
N ASP A 204 -41.27 3.30 -23.97
CA ASP A 204 -41.21 1.88 -24.24
C ASP A 204 -40.01 1.63 -25.15
N ALA A 205 -39.01 0.91 -24.63
CA ALA A 205 -37.83 0.56 -25.41
C ALA A 205 -38.22 -0.22 -26.68
N GLN A 206 -39.41 -0.80 -26.71
CA GLN A 206 -40.03 -1.45 -27.86
C GLN A 206 -40.39 -0.45 -28.98
N ASP A 207 -40.87 0.76 -28.68
CA ASP A 207 -41.14 1.79 -29.69
C ASP A 207 -39.85 2.28 -30.34
N VAL A 208 -38.83 2.62 -29.53
CA VAL A 208 -37.52 3.04 -30.06
C VAL A 208 -36.84 1.91 -30.85
N VAL A 209 -36.95 0.66 -30.40
CA VAL A 209 -36.42 -0.50 -31.11
C VAL A 209 -37.19 -0.79 -32.40
N THR A 210 -38.51 -0.57 -32.46
CA THR A 210 -39.29 -0.70 -33.71
C THR A 210 -39.00 0.43 -34.69
N GLU A 211 -38.82 1.66 -34.23
CA GLU A 211 -38.40 2.81 -35.05
C GLU A 211 -37.03 2.57 -35.71
N HIS A 212 -36.11 1.89 -35.01
CA HIS A 212 -34.78 1.55 -35.52
C HIS A 212 -34.71 0.16 -36.20
N LEU A 213 -35.82 -0.59 -36.26
CA LEU A 213 -35.87 -1.90 -36.89
C LEU A 213 -35.97 -1.76 -38.41
N THR A 214 -34.84 -1.82 -39.10
CA THR A 214 -34.83 -1.85 -40.56
C THR A 214 -35.36 -3.19 -41.08
N VAL A 215 -36.65 -3.23 -41.39
CA VAL A 215 -37.29 -4.39 -42.06
C VAL A 215 -36.88 -4.39 -43.52
N PHE A 216 -36.05 -5.35 -43.91
CA PHE A 216 -35.59 -5.51 -45.30
C PHE A 216 -36.64 -6.27 -46.11
N GLY A 217 -37.06 -5.70 -47.25
CA GLY A 217 -38.07 -6.34 -48.11
C GLY A 217 -37.56 -7.59 -48.82
N ASN A 218 -36.25 -7.67 -49.06
CA ASN A 218 -35.55 -8.80 -49.70
C ASN A 218 -34.11 -8.95 -49.19
N VAL A 219 -33.57 -10.17 -49.27
CA VAL A 219 -32.18 -10.49 -48.89
C VAL A 219 -31.15 -9.67 -49.68
N GLU A 220 -31.42 -9.37 -50.95
CA GLU A 220 -30.56 -8.51 -51.78
C GLU A 220 -30.41 -7.08 -51.22
N GLU A 221 -31.45 -6.53 -50.61
CA GLU A 221 -31.40 -5.17 -50.03
C GLU A 221 -30.53 -5.16 -48.77
N LEU A 222 -30.67 -6.19 -47.94
CA LEU A 222 -29.80 -6.42 -46.78
C LEU A 222 -28.33 -6.61 -47.20
N GLN A 223 -28.09 -7.38 -48.26
CA GLN A 223 -26.74 -7.57 -48.81
C GLN A 223 -26.14 -6.26 -49.33
N ARG A 224 -26.89 -5.44 -50.09
CA ARG A 224 -26.42 -4.12 -50.55
C ARG A 224 -26.12 -3.16 -49.40
N LYS A 225 -26.95 -3.11 -48.35
CA LYS A 225 -26.66 -2.25 -47.18
C LYS A 225 -25.49 -2.78 -46.34
N ASN A 226 -25.33 -4.09 -46.21
CA ASN A 226 -24.15 -4.68 -45.56
C ASN A 226 -22.86 -4.40 -46.35
N GLU A 227 -22.90 -4.43 -47.68
CA GLU A 227 -21.76 -4.05 -48.53
C GLU A 227 -21.40 -2.57 -48.36
N GLN A 228 -22.40 -1.68 -48.33
CA GLN A 228 -22.21 -0.25 -48.06
C GLN A 228 -21.65 0.02 -46.65
N LEU A 229 -22.17 -0.66 -45.63
CA LEU A 229 -21.67 -0.56 -44.26
C LEU A 229 -20.24 -1.11 -44.14
N LEU A 230 -19.92 -2.22 -44.80
CA LEU A 230 -18.54 -2.72 -44.88
C LEU A 230 -17.60 -1.72 -45.57
N ALA A 231 -18.06 -1.04 -46.61
CA ALA A 231 -17.29 0.01 -47.28
C ALA A 231 -17.06 1.23 -46.37
N THR A 232 -18.07 1.69 -45.62
CA THR A 232 -17.90 2.79 -44.66
C THR A 232 -17.03 2.40 -43.48
N VAL A 233 -17.19 1.21 -42.91
CA VAL A 233 -16.33 0.68 -41.85
C VAL A 233 -14.88 0.58 -42.32
N ARG A 234 -14.61 -0.01 -43.50
CA ARG A 234 -13.25 -0.08 -44.07
C ARG A 234 -12.63 1.30 -44.29
N LYS A 235 -13.43 2.28 -44.72
CA LYS A 235 -12.97 3.67 -44.88
C LYS A 235 -12.67 4.30 -43.52
N LEU A 236 -13.54 4.12 -42.53
CA LEU A 236 -13.34 4.64 -41.16
C LEU A 236 -12.14 3.98 -40.48
N THR A 237 -11.92 2.67 -40.63
CA THR A 237 -10.70 2.01 -40.12
C THR A 237 -9.46 2.50 -40.85
N PHE A 238 -9.51 2.73 -42.17
CA PHE A 238 -8.39 3.30 -42.92
C PHE A 238 -8.08 4.74 -42.47
N ASP A 239 -9.10 5.58 -42.26
CA ASP A 239 -8.94 6.94 -41.75
C ASP A 239 -8.44 6.94 -40.29
N LEU A 240 -8.88 5.97 -39.47
CA LEU A 240 -8.41 5.77 -38.09
C LEU A 240 -6.97 5.25 -38.03
N GLU A 241 -6.56 4.34 -38.92
CA GLU A 241 -5.16 3.91 -39.08
C GLU A 241 -4.29 5.07 -39.55
N LYS A 242 -4.76 5.86 -40.52
CA LYS A 242 -4.06 7.06 -41.02
C LYS A 242 -3.89 8.14 -39.93
N MET A 243 -4.85 8.30 -39.02
CA MET A 243 -4.73 9.19 -37.87
C MET A 243 -3.88 8.58 -36.73
N GLY A 244 -4.06 7.30 -36.43
CA GLY A 244 -3.35 6.59 -35.35
C GLY A 244 -1.86 6.36 -35.64
N THR A 245 -1.48 6.17 -36.89
CA THR A 245 -0.07 6.02 -37.31
C THR A 245 0.73 7.32 -37.30
N GLY A 246 0.07 8.48 -37.25
CA GLY A 246 0.74 9.79 -37.15
C GLY A 246 1.16 10.20 -35.74
N GLY A 247 0.63 9.56 -34.69
CA GLY A 247 0.71 10.08 -33.31
C GLY A 247 1.82 9.53 -32.41
N ARG A 248 2.35 8.32 -32.67
CA ARG A 248 3.32 7.65 -31.77
C ARG A 248 4.25 6.68 -32.51
N ARG A 249 5.38 7.19 -32.99
CA ARG A 249 6.55 6.36 -33.34
C ARG A 249 7.85 7.04 -32.91
N SER A 250 8.42 6.53 -31.82
CA SER A 250 9.88 6.48 -31.64
C SER A 250 10.31 5.01 -31.81
N PRO A 251 11.49 4.72 -32.38
CA PRO A 251 11.71 3.44 -33.03
C PRO A 251 12.56 2.45 -32.21
N SER A 252 12.19 1.18 -32.26
CA SER A 252 13.14 0.07 -32.11
C SER A 252 12.82 -1.02 -33.14
N SER A 253 13.89 -1.49 -33.80
CA SER A 253 13.93 -2.66 -34.68
C SER A 253 13.48 -3.94 -33.93
N SER A 254 13.00 -5.00 -34.56
CA SER A 254 13.50 -5.57 -35.82
C SER A 254 12.47 -6.31 -36.68
N SER A 255 12.78 -6.32 -37.98
CA SER A 255 12.28 -7.16 -39.08
C SER A 255 11.63 -8.53 -38.76
N THR A 256 10.46 -8.79 -39.35
CA THR A 256 10.13 -10.06 -40.05
C THR A 256 9.07 -9.79 -41.14
N SER A 257 9.17 -10.48 -42.26
CA SER A 257 8.40 -10.25 -43.50
C SER A 257 6.90 -10.65 -43.43
N PRO A 258 6.03 -10.13 -44.33
CA PRO A 258 4.58 -10.19 -44.18
C PRO A 258 3.96 -11.45 -44.82
N ALA A 259 3.93 -12.57 -44.09
CA ALA A 259 3.40 -13.83 -44.62
C ALA A 259 2.59 -14.70 -43.62
N SER A 260 2.16 -14.15 -42.47
CA SER A 260 1.37 -14.92 -41.50
C SER A 260 0.18 -14.14 -40.95
N LEU A 261 -0.95 -14.24 -41.65
CA LEU A 261 -2.29 -13.93 -41.14
C LEU A 261 -3.15 -15.20 -41.19
N LEU A 262 -2.74 -16.19 -40.39
CA LEU A 262 -3.60 -17.29 -39.92
C LEU A 262 -3.62 -17.24 -38.38
N PRO A 263 -4.74 -17.61 -37.72
CA PRO A 263 -5.13 -17.00 -36.46
C PRO A 263 -4.30 -17.47 -35.25
N ALA A 264 -3.79 -16.49 -34.50
CA ALA A 264 -2.98 -16.68 -33.30
C ALA A 264 -3.83 -16.95 -32.04
N SER A 265 -4.42 -18.16 -31.94
CA SER A 265 -5.16 -18.57 -30.73
C SER A 265 -4.56 -19.77 -29.97
N THR A 266 -3.47 -20.37 -30.45
CA THR A 266 -2.84 -21.57 -29.83
C THR A 266 -1.40 -21.37 -29.39
N ALA A 267 -0.82 -20.19 -29.56
CA ALA A 267 0.62 -19.93 -29.33
C ALA A 267 0.94 -19.00 -28.14
N ILE A 268 -0.05 -18.45 -27.44
CA ILE A 268 0.16 -17.57 -26.28
C ILE A 268 0.41 -18.37 -25.00
N VAL A 269 -0.20 -19.55 -24.84
CA VAL A 269 -0.08 -20.36 -23.61
C VAL A 269 1.35 -20.88 -23.40
N ALA A 270 2.00 -21.38 -24.45
CA ALA A 270 3.25 -22.15 -24.33
C ALA A 270 4.53 -21.33 -24.03
N ARG A 271 4.44 -20.01 -23.82
CA ARG A 271 5.64 -19.14 -23.64
C ARG A 271 5.84 -18.65 -22.22
N ASP A 272 4.77 -18.52 -21.45
CA ASP A 272 4.82 -18.09 -20.04
C ASP A 272 4.99 -19.30 -19.10
N ASP A 273 4.37 -20.45 -19.42
CA ASP A 273 4.52 -21.74 -18.71
C ASP A 273 6.00 -22.11 -18.41
N ALA A 274 6.91 -21.83 -19.35
CA ALA A 274 8.32 -22.19 -19.22
C ALA A 274 9.09 -21.31 -18.21
N GLN A 275 8.66 -20.06 -17.99
CA GLN A 275 9.26 -19.16 -17.01
C GLN A 275 8.68 -19.43 -15.61
N ASP A 276 7.37 -19.67 -15.54
CA ASP A 276 6.68 -20.00 -14.28
C ASP A 276 7.13 -21.35 -13.70
N VAL A 277 7.30 -22.38 -14.54
CA VAL A 277 7.88 -23.67 -14.11
C VAL A 277 9.32 -23.51 -13.60
N GLY A 278 10.09 -22.57 -14.15
CA GLY A 278 11.43 -22.24 -13.67
C GLY A 278 11.42 -21.64 -12.26
N GLN A 279 10.58 -20.61 -12.03
CA GLN A 279 10.42 -19.98 -10.72
C GLN A 279 9.89 -20.95 -9.67
N VAL A 280 8.91 -21.80 -10.03
CA VAL A 280 8.39 -22.84 -9.14
C VAL A 280 9.48 -23.85 -8.74
N GLN A 281 10.37 -24.26 -9.65
CA GLN A 281 11.51 -25.12 -9.30
C GLN A 281 12.53 -24.45 -8.38
N GLU A 282 12.74 -23.14 -8.52
CA GLU A 282 13.65 -22.38 -7.65
C GLU A 282 13.08 -22.26 -6.22
N LEU A 283 11.81 -21.89 -6.09
CA LEU A 283 11.09 -21.85 -4.81
C LEU A 283 11.01 -23.21 -4.11
N LEU A 284 10.86 -24.31 -4.87
CA LEU A 284 10.89 -25.66 -4.31
C LEU A 284 12.27 -26.02 -3.72
N LYS A 285 13.36 -25.68 -4.41
CA LYS A 285 14.74 -25.87 -3.90
C LYS A 285 15.01 -25.01 -2.67
N GLU A 286 14.51 -23.78 -2.64
CA GLU A 286 14.60 -22.90 -1.49
C GLU A 286 13.87 -23.52 -0.27
N VAL A 287 12.63 -23.98 -0.46
CA VAL A 287 11.85 -24.68 0.58
C VAL A 287 12.53 -25.97 1.06
N GLU A 288 13.19 -26.72 0.18
CA GLU A 288 14.01 -27.88 0.56
C GLU A 288 15.20 -27.46 1.44
N SER A 289 15.93 -26.39 1.07
CA SER A 289 17.04 -25.87 1.88
C SER A 289 16.58 -25.36 3.26
N MET A 290 15.39 -24.75 3.34
CA MET A 290 14.77 -24.30 4.58
C MET A 290 14.28 -25.47 5.46
N ARG A 291 13.89 -26.60 4.84
CA ARG A 291 13.59 -27.85 5.56
C ARG A 291 14.85 -28.53 6.08
N GLU A 292 15.92 -28.59 5.29
CA GLU A 292 17.20 -29.14 5.74
C GLU A 292 17.81 -28.34 6.89
N THR A 293 17.84 -27.01 6.79
CA THR A 293 18.37 -26.15 7.87
C THR A 293 17.56 -26.29 9.14
N ARG A 294 16.21 -26.31 9.05
CA ARG A 294 15.36 -26.60 10.21
C ARG A 294 15.65 -27.98 10.81
N LYS A 295 15.77 -29.02 9.99
CA LYS A 295 16.10 -30.37 10.48
C LYS A 295 17.45 -30.41 11.21
N ARG A 296 18.48 -29.74 10.67
CA ARG A 296 19.78 -29.62 11.35
C ARG A 296 19.69 -28.86 12.68
N GLN A 297 18.82 -27.86 12.78
CA GLN A 297 18.53 -27.15 14.03
C GLN A 297 17.76 -28.04 15.03
N GLU A 298 16.78 -28.81 14.57
CA GLU A 298 16.04 -29.80 15.38
C GLU A 298 16.99 -30.88 15.92
N ASP A 299 17.86 -31.44 15.09
CA ASP A 299 18.89 -32.41 15.49
C ASP A 299 19.89 -31.80 16.50
N MET A 300 20.30 -30.54 16.32
CA MET A 300 21.17 -29.83 17.26
C MET A 300 20.48 -29.56 18.60
N VAL A 301 19.22 -29.12 18.60
CA VAL A 301 18.43 -28.92 19.82
C VAL A 301 18.16 -30.25 20.52
N ALA A 302 17.88 -31.32 19.78
CA ALA A 302 17.74 -32.67 20.33
C ALA A 302 19.03 -33.15 21.00
N ALA A 303 20.20 -32.92 20.37
CA ALA A 303 21.50 -33.23 20.97
C ALA A 303 21.77 -32.42 22.26
N ILE A 304 21.42 -31.11 22.27
CA ILE A 304 21.54 -30.26 23.47
C ILE A 304 20.60 -30.74 24.59
N VAL A 305 19.37 -31.15 24.26
CA VAL A 305 18.41 -31.71 25.22
C VAL A 305 18.90 -33.05 25.77
N GLN A 306 19.42 -33.94 24.92
CA GLN A 306 20.03 -35.20 25.37
C GLN A 306 21.24 -34.97 26.28
N GLN A 307 22.12 -34.02 25.95
CA GLN A 307 23.23 -33.64 26.84
C GLN A 307 22.72 -33.11 28.18
N ARG A 308 21.74 -32.19 28.17
CA ARG A 308 21.12 -31.66 29.40
C ARG A 308 20.54 -32.77 30.27
N ASP A 309 19.85 -33.73 29.66
CA ASP A 309 19.15 -34.80 30.36
C ASP A 309 20.09 -35.92 30.83
N MET A 310 21.30 -36.02 30.26
CA MET A 310 22.40 -36.87 30.77
C MET A 310 23.14 -36.27 31.98
N TYR A 311 23.01 -34.97 32.24
CA TYR A 311 23.66 -34.26 33.35
C TYR A 311 22.65 -33.79 34.43
N ARG A 312 21.48 -34.43 34.52
CA ARG A 312 20.44 -34.20 35.54
C ARG A 312 20.21 -35.44 36.39
#